data_AF-A0A519EMA2-F1
#
_entry.id   AF-A0A519EMA2-F1
#
_cell.length_a   1.000
_cell.length_b   1.000
_cell.length_c   1.000
_cell.angle_alpha   90.00
_cell.angle_beta   90.00
_cell.angle_gamma   90.00
#
_symmetry.space_group_name_H-M   'P 1'
#
loop_
_entity.id
_entity.type
_entity.pdbx_description
1 polymer ?
#
loop_
_entity_poly.entity_id
_entity_poly.type
_entity_poly.pdbx_seq_one_letter_code
_entity_poly.pdbx_strand_id
1 'polypeptide(L)'
;MPPLQISAFTATSAVGVGKAPLLAALEQGRSGLRANDFGDAPLPTWIGRVNGLEEMQLPEAMAEWDCRNNRLAWLGLHADGFIEAAEAARERYGAARVALILGTSTSSIGETELAYTQVDRDGGFPLDQQRPRLHTPHSLALFVQEVLRLEGPCETISTACSSSAKVFASAERMIRLGLVDAAVVGGVDTLCGSVLFGFNSLELVSPQPCRPFDAGRDGISLGEAAGFALLERGTGALQLLGYGESSDAHHMSTPHPEGLGAEHALDDALARAGL
;
A
#
# COMPACT_ATOMS: atom_id res chain seq x y z
N MET A 1 -14.94 11.28 -19.16
CA MET A 1 -15.92 11.01 -18.07
C MET A 1 -15.81 12.16 -17.09
N PRO A 2 -16.88 12.59 -16.39
CA PRO A 2 -16.70 13.48 -15.25
C PRO A 2 -15.65 12.90 -14.28
N PRO A 3 -14.81 13.73 -13.65
CA PRO A 3 -13.88 13.28 -12.62
C PRO A 3 -14.56 12.45 -11.55
N LEU A 4 -13.85 11.45 -11.03
CA LEU A 4 -14.35 10.65 -9.91
C LEU A 4 -14.08 11.40 -8.61
N GLN A 5 -15.07 11.45 -7.73
CA GLN A 5 -14.85 11.97 -6.39
C GLN A 5 -14.11 10.94 -5.54
N ILE A 6 -13.25 11.42 -4.65
CA ILE A 6 -12.73 10.65 -3.53
C ILE A 6 -13.60 11.00 -2.32
N SER A 7 -14.59 10.15 -2.03
CA SER A 7 -15.62 10.40 -1.02
C SER A 7 -15.16 10.11 0.41
N ALA A 8 -14.19 9.21 0.56
CA ALA A 8 -13.51 8.92 1.83
C ALA A 8 -12.05 8.53 1.59
N PHE A 9 -11.17 8.84 2.54
CA PHE A 9 -9.78 8.38 2.53
C PHE A 9 -9.16 8.40 3.93
N THR A 10 -8.14 7.56 4.10
CA THR A 10 -7.33 7.41 5.31
C THR A 10 -5.87 7.12 4.96
N ALA A 11 -4.97 7.48 5.87
CA ALA A 11 -3.54 7.26 5.73
C ALA A 11 -2.91 6.98 7.10
N THR A 12 -2.33 5.80 7.26
CA THR A 12 -1.57 5.37 8.43
C THR A 12 -0.12 5.18 8.03
N SER A 13 0.80 5.75 8.80
CA SER A 13 2.25 5.67 8.52
C SER A 13 3.05 5.83 9.82
N ALA A 14 4.38 5.92 9.72
CA ALA A 14 5.26 6.09 10.86
C ALA A 14 4.97 7.34 11.73
N VAL A 15 4.24 8.34 11.21
CA VAL A 15 3.83 9.52 11.98
C VAL A 15 2.51 9.36 12.74
N GLY A 16 1.77 8.28 12.50
CA GLY A 16 0.55 7.94 13.24
C GLY A 16 -0.53 7.30 12.38
N VAL A 17 -1.65 7.01 13.03
CA VAL A 17 -2.83 6.34 12.45
C VAL A 17 -3.85 7.38 12.01
N GLY A 18 -4.23 7.34 10.73
CA GLY A 18 -5.19 8.25 10.12
C GLY A 18 -4.67 9.64 9.76
N LYS A 19 -5.57 10.46 9.21
CA LYS A 19 -5.21 11.76 8.60
C LYS A 19 -4.67 12.79 9.59
N ALA A 20 -5.19 12.83 10.81
CA ALA A 20 -4.86 13.91 11.77
C ALA A 20 -3.39 13.90 12.21
N PRO A 21 -2.79 12.76 12.63
CA PRO A 21 -1.35 12.72 12.92
C PRO A 21 -0.47 13.05 11.71
N LEU A 22 -0.87 12.63 10.51
CA LEU A 22 -0.15 12.92 9.26
C LEU A 22 -0.14 14.43 8.98
N LEU A 23 -1.31 15.09 9.04
CA LEU A 23 -1.41 16.53 8.85
C LEU A 23 -0.56 17.29 9.88
N ALA A 24 -0.66 16.93 11.16
CA ALA A 24 0.12 17.57 12.20
C ALA A 24 1.63 17.41 11.99
N ALA A 25 2.09 16.25 11.53
CA ALA A 25 3.50 16.03 11.21
C ALA A 25 3.98 16.89 10.03
N LEU A 26 3.17 17.02 8.98
CA LEU A 26 3.46 17.88 7.83
C LEU A 26 3.55 19.35 8.23
N GLU A 27 2.57 19.85 8.99
CA GLU A 27 2.53 21.24 9.46
C GLU A 27 3.73 21.60 10.37
N GLN A 28 4.23 20.62 11.12
CA GLN A 28 5.34 20.79 12.05
C GLN A 28 6.71 20.46 11.44
N GLY A 29 6.76 19.97 10.19
CA GLY A 29 7.99 19.47 9.58
C GLY A 29 8.63 18.30 10.36
N ARG A 30 7.81 17.47 11.01
CA ARG A 30 8.26 16.37 11.87
C ARG A 30 8.35 15.07 11.08
N SER A 31 9.55 14.51 11.03
CA SER A 31 9.78 13.20 10.42
C SER A 31 9.23 12.07 11.30
N GLY A 32 8.74 10.99 10.65
CA GLY A 32 8.44 9.71 11.29
C GLY A 32 9.61 8.71 11.23
N LEU A 33 10.74 9.10 10.64
CA LEU A 33 11.92 8.25 10.57
C LEU A 33 12.59 8.12 11.94
N ARG A 34 13.05 6.92 12.24
CA ARG A 34 13.87 6.58 13.41
C ARG A 34 15.02 5.68 13.01
N ALA A 35 16.02 5.55 13.89
CA ALA A 35 17.02 4.50 13.75
C ALA A 35 16.33 3.12 13.66
N ASN A 36 16.83 2.26 12.79
CA ASN A 36 16.26 0.96 12.53
C ASN A 36 16.25 0.09 13.80
N ASP A 37 15.04 -0.26 14.24
CA ASP A 37 14.74 -1.14 15.36
C ASP A 37 13.98 -2.40 14.92
N PHE A 38 13.96 -2.69 13.61
CA PHE A 38 13.22 -3.80 13.02
C PHE A 38 14.07 -5.05 12.84
N GLY A 39 13.58 -6.18 13.36
CA GLY A 39 14.24 -7.49 13.31
C GLY A 39 15.29 -7.70 14.41
N ASP A 40 15.77 -8.93 14.54
CA ASP A 40 16.73 -9.33 15.59
C ASP A 40 18.14 -8.76 15.38
N ALA A 41 18.50 -8.48 14.12
CA ALA A 41 19.80 -7.93 13.72
C ALA A 41 19.59 -6.73 12.79
N PRO A 42 19.16 -5.56 13.32
CA PRO A 42 18.80 -4.42 12.51
C PRO A 42 20.01 -3.84 11.77
N LEU A 43 19.85 -3.60 10.47
CA LEU A 43 20.81 -2.85 9.65
C LEU A 43 21.02 -1.44 10.21
N PRO A 44 22.25 -0.87 10.13
CA PRO A 44 22.54 0.49 10.58
C PRO A 44 21.99 1.55 9.62
N THR A 45 20.66 1.71 9.61
CA THR A 45 19.90 2.63 8.74
C THR A 45 18.76 3.31 9.50
N TRP A 46 17.98 4.13 8.79
CA TRP A 46 16.77 4.79 9.27
C TRP A 46 15.53 4.24 8.56
N ILE A 47 14.47 4.01 9.32
CA ILE A 47 13.20 3.46 8.84
C ILE A 47 12.00 4.28 9.29
N GLY A 48 10.91 4.23 8.55
CA GLY A 48 9.58 4.65 8.99
C GLY A 48 8.77 3.44 9.41
N ARG A 49 8.60 3.22 10.71
CA ARG A 49 7.83 2.07 11.26
C ARG A 49 6.59 2.56 12.00
N VAL A 50 5.44 1.97 11.68
CA VAL A 50 4.16 2.18 12.37
C VAL A 50 4.22 1.45 13.71
N ASN A 51 3.85 2.14 14.78
CA ASN A 51 3.86 1.59 16.13
C ASN A 51 2.63 0.69 16.39
N GLY A 52 2.79 -0.30 17.27
CA GLY A 52 1.68 -1.11 17.77
C GLY A 52 1.35 -2.36 16.95
N LEU A 53 2.04 -2.60 15.82
CA LEU A 53 1.72 -3.73 14.93
C LEU A 53 2.15 -5.07 15.53
N GLU A 54 3.22 -5.07 16.32
CA GLU A 54 3.79 -6.26 16.95
C GLU A 54 2.92 -6.74 18.13
N GLU A 55 2.30 -5.81 18.86
CA GLU A 55 1.41 -6.09 20.00
C GLU A 55 -0.04 -6.37 19.57
N MET A 56 -0.39 -6.03 18.33
CA MET A 56 -1.72 -6.22 17.78
C MET A 56 -1.95 -7.67 17.35
N GLN A 57 -3.20 -8.13 17.50
CA GLN A 57 -3.72 -9.34 16.87
C GLN A 57 -5.01 -9.00 16.13
N LEU A 58 -5.23 -9.64 14.98
CA LEU A 58 -6.54 -9.58 14.34
C LEU A 58 -7.61 -10.28 15.21
N PRO A 59 -8.88 -9.86 15.14
CA PRO A 59 -9.97 -10.55 15.84
C PRO A 59 -10.07 -12.03 15.45
N GLU A 60 -10.68 -12.85 16.30
CA GLU A 60 -10.83 -14.31 16.08
C GLU A 60 -11.41 -14.65 14.71
N ALA A 61 -12.42 -13.89 14.26
CA ALA A 61 -13.04 -14.06 12.94
C ALA A 61 -12.08 -13.84 11.76
N MET A 62 -10.94 -13.19 11.98
CA MET A 62 -9.91 -12.88 10.98
C MET A 62 -8.55 -13.51 11.34
N ALA A 63 -8.50 -14.44 12.30
CA ALA A 63 -7.26 -15.02 12.79
C ALA A 63 -6.48 -15.76 11.69
N GLU A 64 -7.16 -16.36 10.71
CA GLU A 64 -6.50 -17.03 9.58
C GLU A 64 -5.67 -16.07 8.72
N TRP A 65 -6.00 -14.78 8.74
CA TRP A 65 -5.32 -13.72 7.99
C TRP A 65 -4.23 -13.01 8.78
N ASP A 66 -4.06 -13.34 10.05
CA ASP A 66 -3.17 -12.60 10.94
C ASP A 66 -1.71 -12.67 10.47
N CYS A 67 -1.20 -11.51 10.07
CA CYS A 67 0.19 -11.21 9.75
C CYS A 67 0.40 -9.70 9.89
N ARG A 68 1.66 -9.26 9.93
CA ARG A 68 1.99 -7.85 10.15
C ARG A 68 1.39 -6.89 9.11
N ASN A 69 1.35 -7.30 7.85
CA ASN A 69 0.77 -6.51 6.76
C ASN A 69 -0.75 -6.35 6.92
N ASN A 70 -1.46 -7.44 7.23
CA ASN A 70 -2.90 -7.41 7.43
C ASN A 70 -3.29 -6.68 8.72
N ARG A 71 -2.46 -6.72 9.78
CA ARG A 71 -2.63 -5.87 10.97
C ARG A 71 -2.51 -4.38 10.63
N LEU A 72 -1.54 -4.01 9.78
CA LEU A 72 -1.41 -2.63 9.30
C LEU A 72 -2.60 -2.20 8.43
N ALA A 73 -3.08 -3.08 7.54
CA ALA A 73 -4.28 -2.86 6.75
C ALA A 73 -5.50 -2.66 7.67
N TRP A 74 -5.68 -3.51 8.68
CA TRP A 74 -6.76 -3.40 9.66
C TRP A 74 -6.73 -2.06 10.39
N LEU A 75 -5.55 -1.66 10.89
CA LEU A 75 -5.35 -0.40 11.58
C LEU A 75 -5.69 0.81 10.68
N GLY A 76 -5.30 0.74 9.40
CA GLY A 76 -5.66 1.75 8.39
C GLY A 76 -7.16 1.80 8.10
N LEU A 77 -7.80 0.66 7.86
CA LEU A 77 -9.24 0.59 7.56
C LEU A 77 -10.12 1.13 8.70
N HIS A 78 -9.71 0.93 9.95
CA HIS A 78 -10.45 1.41 11.13
C HIS A 78 -10.19 2.88 11.47
N ALA A 79 -9.32 3.56 10.71
CA ALA A 79 -9.09 4.98 10.89
C ALA A 79 -10.10 5.80 10.08
N ASP A 80 -10.36 7.02 10.56
CA ASP A 80 -11.07 8.06 9.80
C ASP A 80 -12.51 7.72 9.35
N GLY A 81 -13.15 6.71 9.94
CA GLY A 81 -14.49 6.27 9.54
C GLY A 81 -14.53 5.60 8.16
N PHE A 82 -13.42 5.02 7.72
CA PHE A 82 -13.30 4.50 6.35
C PHE A 82 -14.15 3.24 6.12
N ILE A 83 -14.26 2.34 7.11
CA ILE A 83 -15.13 1.16 7.03
C ILE A 83 -16.58 1.58 6.86
N GLU A 84 -17.07 2.54 7.64
CA GLU A 84 -18.45 3.03 7.57
C GLU A 84 -18.76 3.64 6.20
N ALA A 85 -17.79 4.37 5.62
CA ALA A 85 -17.93 4.90 4.26
C ALA A 85 -17.98 3.79 3.19
N ALA A 86 -17.11 2.77 3.31
CA ALA A 86 -17.11 1.62 2.41
C ALA A 86 -18.41 0.79 2.54
N GLU A 87 -18.92 0.61 3.76
CA GLU A 87 -20.20 -0.05 4.04
C GLU A 87 -21.37 0.73 3.43
N ALA A 88 -21.40 2.05 3.59
CA ALA A 88 -22.44 2.90 2.98
C ALA A 88 -22.43 2.81 1.45
N ALA A 89 -21.24 2.78 0.82
CA ALA A 89 -21.13 2.57 -0.63
C ALA A 89 -21.59 1.16 -1.04
N ARG A 90 -21.22 0.13 -0.28
CA ARG A 90 -21.67 -1.25 -0.48
C ARG A 90 -23.19 -1.39 -0.38
N GLU A 91 -23.83 -0.76 0.60
CA GLU A 91 -25.29 -0.75 0.74
C GLU A 91 -25.97 0.00 -0.41
N ARG A 92 -25.38 1.11 -0.84
CA ARG A 92 -25.91 1.95 -1.91
C ARG A 92 -25.86 1.29 -3.29
N TYR A 93 -24.74 0.70 -3.66
CA TYR A 93 -24.53 0.15 -5.01
C TYR A 93 -24.66 -1.38 -5.08
N GLY A 94 -24.55 -2.07 -3.94
CA GLY A 94 -24.46 -3.53 -3.85
C GLY A 94 -23.00 -4.01 -3.82
N ALA A 95 -22.74 -5.10 -3.09
CA ALA A 95 -21.40 -5.64 -2.88
C ALA A 95 -20.67 -6.05 -4.17
N ALA A 96 -21.39 -6.52 -5.18
CA ALA A 96 -20.84 -6.87 -6.50
C ALA A 96 -20.50 -5.65 -7.37
N ARG A 97 -20.93 -4.45 -6.97
CA ARG A 97 -20.78 -3.19 -7.71
C ARG A 97 -19.73 -2.25 -7.10
N VAL A 98 -18.98 -2.74 -6.12
CA VAL A 98 -17.84 -2.04 -5.52
C VAL A 98 -16.59 -2.87 -5.76
N ALA A 99 -15.64 -2.34 -6.55
CA ALA A 99 -14.35 -2.99 -6.75
C ALA A 99 -13.42 -2.78 -5.55
N LEU A 100 -12.47 -3.69 -5.37
CA LEU A 100 -11.35 -3.57 -4.44
C LEU A 100 -10.04 -3.71 -5.22
N ILE A 101 -9.21 -2.68 -5.23
CA ILE A 101 -7.97 -2.67 -6.01
C ILE A 101 -6.84 -2.17 -5.13
N LEU A 102 -5.96 -3.07 -4.69
CA LEU A 102 -4.92 -2.77 -3.71
C LEU A 102 -3.52 -2.95 -4.29
N GLY A 103 -2.66 -1.96 -4.04
CA GLY A 103 -1.24 -1.98 -4.39
C GLY A 103 -0.39 -2.53 -3.25
N THR A 104 0.56 -3.41 -3.55
CA THR A 104 1.56 -3.86 -2.57
C THR A 104 2.81 -4.41 -3.25
N SER A 105 3.96 -4.19 -2.63
CA SER A 105 5.24 -4.82 -2.97
C SER A 105 5.63 -5.90 -1.97
N THR A 106 5.06 -5.87 -0.75
CA THR A 106 5.44 -6.79 0.33
C THR A 106 4.37 -7.82 0.63
N SER A 107 3.09 -7.42 0.68
CA SER A 107 1.98 -8.24 1.16
C SER A 107 2.39 -8.99 2.45
N SER A 108 2.06 -10.28 2.56
CA SER A 108 2.42 -11.18 3.64
C SER A 108 3.86 -11.76 3.57
N ILE A 109 4.79 -11.19 2.80
CA ILE A 109 6.13 -11.77 2.62
C ILE A 109 6.87 -11.96 3.94
N GLY A 110 6.68 -11.07 4.93
CA GLY A 110 7.28 -11.22 6.26
C GLY A 110 6.85 -12.51 6.99
N GLU A 111 5.61 -12.95 6.81
CA GLU A 111 5.17 -14.26 7.34
C GLU A 111 5.82 -15.41 6.57
N THR A 112 5.97 -15.26 5.26
CA THR A 112 6.64 -16.25 4.41
C THR A 112 8.11 -16.40 4.81
N GLU A 113 8.81 -15.29 5.07
CA GLU A 113 10.18 -15.28 5.60
C GLU A 113 10.26 -16.06 6.92
N LEU A 114 9.33 -15.80 7.84
CA LEU A 114 9.25 -16.51 9.12
C LEU A 114 9.00 -18.01 8.94
N ALA A 115 8.11 -18.40 8.02
CA ALA A 115 7.87 -19.80 7.70
C ALA A 115 9.16 -20.50 7.23
N TYR A 116 9.97 -19.84 6.40
CA TYR A 116 11.24 -20.38 5.90
C TYR A 116 12.30 -20.56 6.99
N THR A 117 12.27 -19.81 8.09
CA THR A 117 13.20 -20.03 9.21
C THR A 117 12.83 -21.23 10.08
N GLN A 118 11.63 -21.79 9.90
CA GLN A 118 11.08 -22.89 10.69
C GLN A 118 10.96 -24.21 9.92
N VAL A 119 11.48 -24.25 8.69
CA VAL A 119 11.46 -25.45 7.85
C VAL A 119 12.21 -26.58 8.55
N ASP A 120 11.61 -27.77 8.57
CA ASP A 120 12.22 -28.95 9.16
C ASP A 120 13.38 -29.49 8.30
N ARG A 121 14.03 -30.56 8.79
CA ARG A 121 15.19 -31.15 8.09
C ARG A 121 14.85 -31.72 6.71
N ASP A 122 13.59 -32.06 6.47
CA ASP A 122 13.10 -32.69 5.25
C ASP A 122 12.46 -31.66 4.28
N GLY A 123 12.49 -30.37 4.61
CA GLY A 123 11.94 -29.30 3.79
C GLY A 123 10.45 -29.02 4.04
N GLY A 124 9.86 -29.61 5.08
CA GLY A 124 8.47 -29.41 5.49
C GLY A 124 8.25 -28.12 6.27
N PHE A 125 7.14 -27.43 6.01
CA PHE A 125 6.67 -26.33 6.85
C PHE A 125 5.87 -26.86 8.06
N PRO A 126 6.04 -26.28 9.26
CA PRO A 126 5.18 -26.54 10.41
C PRO A 126 3.68 -26.40 10.08
N LEU A 127 2.82 -27.15 10.79
CA LEU A 127 1.37 -27.15 10.50
C LEU A 127 0.72 -25.76 10.61
N ASP A 128 1.17 -24.95 11.56
CA ASP A 128 0.72 -23.57 11.77
C ASP A 128 1.25 -22.60 10.69
N GLN A 129 2.26 -22.99 9.92
CA GLN A 129 2.79 -22.25 8.76
C GLN A 129 2.23 -22.76 7.42
N GLN A 130 1.38 -23.79 7.42
CA GLN A 130 0.69 -24.27 6.21
C GLN A 130 -0.55 -23.41 5.90
N ARG A 131 -0.32 -22.11 5.65
CA ARG A 131 -1.36 -21.08 5.44
C ARG A 131 -1.40 -20.60 3.98
N PRO A 132 -1.90 -21.39 3.01
CA PRO A 132 -1.79 -21.08 1.57
C PRO A 132 -2.52 -19.79 1.15
N ARG A 133 -3.60 -19.41 1.85
CA ARG A 133 -4.30 -18.12 1.62
C ARG A 133 -3.47 -16.93 2.07
N LEU A 134 -2.60 -17.12 3.07
CA LEU A 134 -1.70 -16.08 3.55
C LEU A 134 -0.45 -15.99 2.71
N HIS A 135 0.18 -17.11 2.32
CA HIS A 135 1.43 -17.14 1.53
C HIS A 135 1.19 -16.90 0.04
N THR A 136 0.55 -15.78 -0.30
CA THR A 136 0.31 -15.32 -1.66
C THR A 136 0.32 -13.80 -1.70
N PRO A 137 0.79 -13.16 -2.79
CA PRO A 137 0.72 -11.71 -2.94
C PRO A 137 -0.72 -11.17 -2.78
N HIS A 138 -1.73 -12.00 -3.05
CA HIS A 138 -3.14 -11.65 -2.92
C HIS A 138 -3.67 -11.57 -1.48
N SER A 139 -2.88 -11.98 -0.48
CA SER A 139 -3.35 -12.05 0.90
C SER A 139 -3.98 -10.74 1.39
N LEU A 140 -3.32 -9.61 1.13
CA LEU A 140 -3.83 -8.28 1.48
C LEU A 140 -5.22 -8.01 0.86
N ALA A 141 -5.38 -8.25 -0.44
CA ALA A 141 -6.62 -7.97 -1.15
C ALA A 141 -7.76 -8.89 -0.69
N LEU A 142 -7.48 -10.18 -0.50
CA LEU A 142 -8.47 -11.15 -0.01
C LEU A 142 -8.89 -10.84 1.43
N PHE A 143 -7.94 -10.47 2.29
CA PHE A 143 -8.22 -10.05 3.66
C PHE A 143 -9.12 -8.81 3.69
N VAL A 144 -8.77 -7.74 2.97
CA VAL A 144 -9.57 -6.50 2.94
C VAL A 144 -10.94 -6.74 2.30
N GLN A 145 -11.03 -7.62 1.29
CA GLN A 145 -12.30 -8.01 0.68
C GLN A 145 -13.24 -8.64 1.71
N GLU A 146 -12.70 -9.51 2.57
CA GLU A 146 -13.47 -10.19 3.61
C GLU A 146 -13.90 -9.21 4.72
N VAL A 147 -13.01 -8.31 5.15
CA VAL A 147 -13.31 -7.25 6.12
C VAL A 147 -14.44 -6.35 5.64
N LEU A 148 -14.39 -5.90 4.37
CA LEU A 148 -15.38 -4.98 3.80
C LEU A 148 -16.60 -5.67 3.19
N ARG A 149 -16.62 -7.01 3.14
CA ARG A 149 -17.69 -7.85 2.57
C ARG A 149 -18.04 -7.45 1.12
N LEU A 150 -17.03 -7.26 0.29
CA LEU A 150 -17.19 -6.88 -1.11
C LEU A 150 -17.16 -8.11 -2.03
N GLU A 151 -18.00 -8.11 -3.06
CA GLU A 151 -18.16 -9.22 -4.01
C GLU A 151 -17.79 -8.81 -5.45
N GLY A 152 -17.41 -7.55 -5.66
CA GLY A 152 -16.96 -7.03 -6.96
C GLY A 152 -15.56 -7.48 -7.34
N PRO A 153 -15.01 -6.97 -8.45
CA PRO A 153 -13.63 -7.23 -8.87
C PRO A 153 -12.64 -6.95 -7.74
N CYS A 154 -11.75 -7.90 -7.47
CA CYS A 154 -10.73 -7.82 -6.44
C CYS A 154 -9.35 -8.01 -7.07
N GLU A 155 -8.54 -6.95 -7.11
CA GLU A 155 -7.24 -6.93 -7.78
C GLU A 155 -6.11 -6.62 -6.80
N THR A 156 -5.00 -7.34 -6.95
CA THR A 156 -3.72 -6.99 -6.34
C THR A 156 -2.78 -6.48 -7.43
N ILE A 157 -2.32 -5.25 -7.28
CA ILE A 157 -1.37 -4.62 -8.18
C ILE A 157 0.00 -4.62 -7.52
N SER A 158 1.00 -5.20 -8.21
CA SER A 158 2.39 -5.18 -7.77
C SER A 158 3.29 -4.69 -8.90
N THR A 159 3.57 -3.39 -8.89
CA THR A 159 4.49 -2.70 -9.81
C THR A 159 5.55 -1.93 -9.01
N ALA A 160 6.02 -2.57 -7.93
CA ALA A 160 6.95 -1.99 -6.94
C ALA A 160 6.45 -0.64 -6.40
N CYS A 161 7.28 0.40 -6.38
CA CYS A 161 6.97 1.71 -5.82
C CYS A 161 5.75 2.41 -6.45
N SER A 162 5.32 2.00 -7.64
CA SER A 162 4.16 2.58 -8.35
C SER A 162 2.82 1.88 -8.05
N SER A 163 2.84 0.78 -7.28
CA SER A 163 1.68 -0.11 -7.10
C SER A 163 0.42 0.62 -6.66
N SER A 164 0.52 1.44 -5.60
CA SER A 164 -0.61 2.18 -5.01
C SER A 164 -0.98 3.46 -5.76
N ALA A 165 -0.21 3.88 -6.76
CA ALA A 165 -0.63 4.91 -7.70
C ALA A 165 -1.45 4.30 -8.87
N LYS A 166 -1.02 3.12 -9.34
CA LYS A 166 -1.65 2.40 -10.45
C LYS A 166 -3.10 1.94 -10.16
N VAL A 167 -3.44 1.69 -8.90
CA VAL A 167 -4.81 1.32 -8.48
C VAL A 167 -5.86 2.35 -8.90
N PHE A 168 -5.54 3.65 -8.89
CA PHE A 168 -6.46 4.73 -9.28
C PHE A 168 -6.81 4.66 -10.76
N ALA A 169 -5.82 4.35 -11.61
CA ALA A 169 -6.02 4.14 -13.03
C ALA A 169 -6.91 2.92 -13.33
N SER A 170 -6.69 1.80 -12.62
CA SER A 170 -7.54 0.61 -12.76
C SER A 170 -8.98 0.90 -12.35
N ALA A 171 -9.18 1.53 -11.19
CA ALA A 171 -10.49 1.89 -10.66
C ALA A 171 -11.26 2.84 -11.59
N GLU A 172 -10.59 3.88 -12.09
CA GLU A 172 -11.22 4.82 -13.03
C GLU A 172 -11.74 4.09 -14.26
N ARG A 173 -10.93 3.20 -14.86
CA ARG A 173 -11.32 2.45 -16.05
C ARG A 173 -12.52 1.54 -15.78
N MET A 174 -12.53 0.82 -14.65
CA MET A 174 -13.65 -0.06 -14.29
C MET A 174 -14.94 0.72 -14.08
N ILE A 175 -14.89 1.83 -13.34
CA ILE A 175 -16.06 2.69 -13.12
C ILE A 175 -16.51 3.27 -14.47
N ARG A 176 -15.59 3.80 -15.27
CA ARG A 176 -15.88 4.39 -16.58
C ARG A 176 -16.55 3.43 -17.55
N LEU A 177 -16.10 2.17 -17.57
CA LEU A 177 -16.68 1.10 -18.39
C LEU A 177 -18.01 0.56 -17.82
N GLY A 178 -18.45 1.03 -16.64
CA GLY A 178 -19.69 0.60 -16.00
C GLY A 178 -19.60 -0.77 -15.33
N LEU A 179 -18.40 -1.34 -15.20
CA LEU A 179 -18.18 -2.65 -14.55
C LEU A 179 -18.50 -2.60 -13.05
N VAL A 180 -18.30 -1.44 -12.43
CA VAL A 180 -18.63 -1.12 -11.03
C VAL A 180 -19.10 0.33 -10.92
N ASP A 181 -19.71 0.69 -9.80
CA ASP A 181 -20.18 2.05 -9.51
C ASP A 181 -19.27 2.80 -8.53
N ALA A 182 -18.54 2.05 -7.71
CA ALA A 182 -17.55 2.53 -6.76
C ALA A 182 -16.33 1.61 -6.73
N ALA A 183 -15.22 2.13 -6.18
CA ALA A 183 -14.01 1.34 -5.96
C ALA A 183 -13.31 1.75 -4.67
N VAL A 184 -13.00 0.78 -3.82
CA VAL A 184 -12.01 0.95 -2.75
C VAL A 184 -10.65 0.71 -3.37
N VAL A 185 -9.79 1.72 -3.32
CA VAL A 185 -8.40 1.63 -3.77
C VAL A 185 -7.45 1.91 -2.61
N GLY A 186 -6.22 1.44 -2.72
CA GLY A 186 -5.23 1.74 -1.70
C GLY A 186 -3.92 1.02 -1.90
N GLY A 187 -3.12 1.00 -0.84
CA GLY A 187 -1.96 0.14 -0.76
C GLY A 187 -1.42 0.01 0.65
N VAL A 188 -0.82 -1.15 0.91
CA VAL A 188 -0.25 -1.49 2.21
C VAL A 188 1.07 -2.21 2.00
N ASP A 189 2.15 -1.60 2.49
CA ASP A 189 3.47 -2.22 2.54
C ASP A 189 4.02 -2.14 3.95
N THR A 190 4.68 -3.21 4.38
CA THR A 190 5.27 -3.36 5.71
C THR A 190 6.76 -3.63 5.62
N LEU A 191 7.50 -3.19 6.64
CA LEU A 191 8.88 -3.63 6.81
C LEU A 191 8.94 -5.15 6.94
N CYS A 192 9.90 -5.74 6.24
CA CYS A 192 10.23 -7.17 6.24
C CYS A 192 11.72 -7.34 5.93
N GLY A 193 12.28 -8.51 6.27
CA GLY A 193 13.70 -8.77 6.20
C GLY A 193 14.20 -8.73 4.75
N SER A 194 13.54 -9.45 3.85
CA SER A 194 14.00 -9.57 2.46
C SER A 194 14.08 -8.21 1.75
N VAL A 195 13.13 -7.31 2.03
CA VAL A 195 13.13 -5.96 1.45
C VAL A 195 14.24 -5.11 2.06
N LEU A 196 14.38 -5.06 3.38
CA LEU A 196 15.44 -4.26 4.03
C LEU A 196 16.84 -4.74 3.60
N PHE A 197 17.13 -6.03 3.71
CA PHE A 197 18.43 -6.60 3.35
C PHE A 197 18.66 -6.61 1.83
N GLY A 198 17.61 -6.79 1.03
CA GLY A 198 17.69 -6.74 -0.42
C GLY A 198 18.01 -5.35 -0.96
N PHE A 199 17.38 -4.30 -0.43
CA PHE A 199 17.75 -2.92 -0.81
C PHE A 199 19.16 -2.56 -0.33
N ASN A 200 19.57 -3.06 0.84
CA ASN A 200 20.93 -2.85 1.34
C ASN A 200 21.99 -3.55 0.48
N SER A 201 21.75 -4.77 -0.01
CA SER A 201 22.69 -5.47 -0.89
C SER A 201 22.86 -4.81 -2.27
N LEU A 202 21.88 -3.98 -2.66
CA LEU A 202 21.94 -3.14 -3.85
C LEU A 202 22.54 -1.74 -3.58
N GLU A 203 23.03 -1.49 -2.37
CA GLU A 203 23.58 -0.19 -1.93
C GLU A 203 22.58 0.97 -2.07
N LEU A 204 21.28 0.69 -1.91
CA LEU A 204 20.21 1.70 -2.07
C LEU A 204 19.77 2.33 -0.75
N VAL A 205 20.23 1.83 0.40
CA VAL A 205 19.77 2.24 1.73
C VAL A 205 20.76 3.20 2.36
N SER A 206 20.28 4.37 2.81
CA SER A 206 21.13 5.35 3.49
C SER A 206 21.37 4.95 4.95
N PRO A 207 22.57 5.13 5.52
CA PRO A 207 22.82 5.00 6.95
C PRO A 207 22.25 6.20 7.76
N GLN A 208 21.75 7.23 7.09
CA GLN A 208 21.17 8.44 7.65
C GLN A 208 19.70 8.58 7.21
N PRO A 209 18.92 9.51 7.78
CA PRO A 209 17.62 9.86 7.21
C PRO A 209 17.77 10.28 5.74
N CYS A 210 16.88 9.79 4.88
CA CYS A 210 16.91 10.13 3.47
C CYS A 210 16.75 11.64 3.25
N ARG A 211 17.40 12.14 2.20
CA ARG A 211 17.44 13.57 1.86
C ARG A 211 17.16 13.78 0.38
N PRO A 212 15.88 13.68 -0.04
CA PRO A 212 15.50 13.84 -1.44
C PRO A 212 16.05 15.15 -2.02
N PHE A 213 16.62 15.06 -3.23
CA PHE A 213 17.23 16.19 -3.97
C PHE A 213 18.46 16.86 -3.34
N ASP A 214 18.89 16.46 -2.14
CA ASP A 214 20.10 16.98 -1.52
C ASP A 214 21.36 16.51 -2.26
N ALA A 215 22.40 17.35 -2.25
CA ALA A 215 23.68 17.06 -2.90
C ALA A 215 24.42 15.89 -2.25
N GLY A 216 24.23 15.69 -0.94
CA GLY A 216 24.82 14.59 -0.18
C GLY A 216 23.88 13.40 0.01
N ARG A 217 22.85 13.24 -0.82
CA ARG A 217 21.95 12.07 -0.74
C ARG A 217 22.72 10.79 -1.11
N ASP A 218 22.51 9.74 -0.33
CA ASP A 218 23.28 8.50 -0.40
C ASP A 218 22.38 7.25 -0.26
N GLY A 219 21.08 7.39 -0.51
CA GLY A 219 20.12 6.29 -0.50
C GLY A 219 18.75 6.68 0.05
N ILE A 220 17.89 5.67 0.22
CA ILE A 220 16.54 5.81 0.76
C ILE A 220 16.47 5.37 2.23
N SER A 221 15.41 5.80 2.90
CA SER A 221 14.95 5.24 4.18
C SER A 221 13.65 4.50 3.91
N LEU A 222 13.62 3.20 4.18
CA LEU A 222 12.43 2.39 3.92
C LEU A 222 11.35 2.68 4.97
N GLY A 223 10.10 2.69 4.55
CA GLY A 223 8.97 2.95 5.42
C GLY A 223 7.83 1.98 5.18
N GLU A 224 6.91 1.94 6.12
CA GLU A 224 5.64 1.24 6.00
C GLU A 224 4.46 2.17 6.19
N ALA A 225 3.37 1.84 5.49
CA ALA A 225 2.15 2.61 5.50
C ALA A 225 0.97 1.79 5.00
N ALA A 226 -0.23 2.22 5.40
CA ALA A 226 -1.51 1.81 4.84
C ALA A 226 -2.24 3.06 4.37
N GLY A 227 -2.68 3.10 3.12
CA GLY A 227 -3.51 4.18 2.60
C GLY A 227 -4.70 3.62 1.83
N PHE A 228 -5.88 4.16 2.06
CA PHE A 228 -7.10 3.76 1.35
C PHE A 228 -7.91 4.98 0.92
N ALA A 229 -8.59 4.85 -0.21
CA ALA A 229 -9.51 5.85 -0.76
C ALA A 229 -10.74 5.15 -1.37
N LEU A 230 -11.89 5.79 -1.26
CA LEU A 230 -13.13 5.36 -1.89
C LEU A 230 -13.43 6.27 -3.08
N LEU A 231 -13.45 5.71 -4.29
CA LEU A 231 -13.71 6.41 -5.54
C LEU A 231 -15.14 6.13 -5.99
N GLU A 232 -15.85 7.18 -6.35
CA GLU A 232 -17.23 7.10 -6.82
C GLU A 232 -17.50 8.16 -7.89
N ARG A 233 -18.60 8.00 -8.63
CA ARG A 233 -19.13 9.10 -9.45
C ARG A 233 -19.71 10.18 -8.53
N GLY A 234 -19.41 11.45 -8.80
CA GLY A 234 -20.00 12.58 -8.08
C GLY A 234 -19.12 13.82 -8.05
N THR A 235 -19.57 14.83 -7.31
CA THR A 235 -18.95 16.16 -7.24
C THR A 235 -18.52 16.46 -5.79
N GLY A 236 -17.55 15.69 -5.30
CA GLY A 236 -16.91 15.91 -4.01
C GLY A 236 -15.81 16.98 -4.08
N ALA A 237 -15.33 17.42 -2.92
CA ALA A 237 -14.26 18.43 -2.83
C ALA A 237 -12.90 17.92 -3.33
N LEU A 238 -12.66 16.61 -3.24
CA LEU A 238 -11.46 15.94 -3.76
C LEU A 238 -11.86 15.06 -4.95
N GLN A 239 -11.16 15.21 -6.07
CA GLN A 239 -11.46 14.49 -7.30
C GLN A 239 -10.20 13.95 -7.98
N LEU A 240 -10.31 12.76 -8.56
CA LEU A 240 -9.34 12.22 -9.50
C LEU A 240 -9.63 12.83 -10.88
N LEU A 241 -8.88 13.88 -11.23
CA LEU A 241 -9.02 14.59 -12.50
C LEU A 241 -8.35 13.85 -13.67
N GLY A 242 -7.19 13.25 -13.42
CA GLY A 242 -6.40 12.55 -14.43
C GLY A 242 -5.39 11.62 -13.78
N TYR A 243 -4.88 10.68 -14.57
CA TYR A 243 -3.82 9.74 -14.21
C TYR A 243 -3.00 9.46 -15.46
N GLY A 244 -1.72 9.13 -15.32
CA GLY A 244 -0.88 8.71 -16.43
C GLY A 244 0.02 7.56 -16.03
N GLU A 245 0.34 6.71 -17.00
CA GLU A 245 1.09 5.48 -16.79
C GLU A 245 2.00 5.25 -17.99
N SER A 246 3.27 4.98 -17.72
CA SER A 246 4.28 4.67 -18.73
C SER A 246 5.23 3.59 -18.20
N SER A 247 6.14 3.13 -19.05
CA SER A 247 7.27 2.29 -18.66
C SER A 247 8.53 2.86 -19.30
N ASP A 248 9.59 2.96 -18.51
CA ASP A 248 10.88 3.49 -18.99
C ASP A 248 11.50 2.60 -20.07
N ALA A 249 11.22 1.28 -20.05
CA ALA A 249 11.81 0.29 -20.96
C ALA A 249 13.35 0.41 -21.12
N HIS A 250 14.03 0.84 -20.05
CA HIS A 250 15.45 1.22 -20.06
C HIS A 250 16.31 0.28 -19.21
N HIS A 251 16.04 0.19 -17.92
CA HIS A 251 16.73 -0.66 -16.97
C HIS A 251 15.75 -1.19 -15.92
N MET A 252 16.08 -2.30 -15.26
CA MET A 252 15.16 -2.94 -14.30
C MET A 252 14.94 -2.11 -13.02
N SER A 253 15.94 -1.35 -12.58
CA SER A 253 15.95 -0.64 -11.29
C SER A 253 16.48 0.78 -11.37
N THR A 254 16.94 1.20 -12.55
CA THR A 254 17.50 2.53 -12.77
C THR A 254 16.55 3.30 -13.67
N PRO A 255 16.09 4.49 -13.27
CA PRO A 255 15.19 5.28 -14.10
C PRO A 255 15.87 5.68 -15.41
N HIS A 256 15.08 5.95 -16.44
CA HIS A 256 15.59 6.51 -17.69
C HIS A 256 16.37 7.81 -17.37
N PRO A 257 17.62 7.98 -17.85
CA PRO A 257 18.48 9.10 -17.44
C PRO A 257 17.92 10.47 -17.84
N GLU A 258 17.14 10.52 -18.92
CA GLU A 258 16.44 11.73 -19.38
C GLU A 258 15.01 11.85 -18.83
N GLY A 259 14.52 10.88 -18.04
CA GLY A 259 13.20 10.95 -17.42
C GLY A 259 11.99 10.83 -18.36
N LEU A 260 12.19 10.36 -19.60
CA LEU A 260 11.15 10.32 -20.64
C LEU A 260 9.88 9.56 -20.23
N GLY A 261 10.01 8.44 -19.51
CA GLY A 261 8.84 7.72 -19.01
C GLY A 261 8.06 8.54 -17.99
N ALA A 262 8.75 9.21 -17.06
CA ALA A 262 8.10 10.08 -16.09
C ALA A 262 7.41 11.28 -16.76
N GLU A 263 8.05 11.90 -17.76
CA GLU A 263 7.46 12.97 -18.57
C GLU A 263 6.16 12.52 -19.25
N HIS A 264 6.19 11.39 -19.98
CA HIS A 264 5.00 10.84 -20.63
C HIS A 264 3.86 10.55 -19.65
N ALA A 265 4.17 10.02 -18.45
CA ALA A 265 3.15 9.77 -17.44
C ALA A 265 2.53 11.07 -16.88
N LEU A 266 3.33 12.14 -16.75
CA LEU A 266 2.82 13.45 -16.34
C LEU A 266 1.96 14.09 -17.42
N ASP A 267 2.41 14.06 -18.68
CA ASP A 267 1.68 14.60 -19.82
C ASP A 267 0.32 13.92 -19.99
N ASP A 268 0.27 12.58 -19.92
CA ASP A 268 -0.98 11.82 -19.98
C ASP A 268 -1.94 12.19 -18.84
N ALA A 269 -1.42 12.42 -17.63
CA ALA A 269 -2.22 12.81 -16.48
C ALA A 269 -2.83 14.20 -16.67
N LEU A 270 -2.03 15.18 -17.12
CA LEU A 270 -2.47 16.55 -17.39
C LEU A 270 -3.47 16.60 -18.55
N ALA A 271 -3.18 15.92 -19.66
CA ALA A 271 -4.07 15.84 -20.81
C ALA A 271 -5.43 15.22 -20.44
N ARG A 272 -5.46 14.19 -19.60
CA ARG A 272 -6.72 13.61 -19.08
C ARG A 272 -7.47 14.53 -18.13
N ALA A 273 -6.74 15.32 -17.33
CA ALA A 273 -7.31 16.33 -16.46
C ALA A 273 -7.82 17.57 -17.22
N GLY A 274 -7.38 17.77 -18.47
CA GLY A 274 -7.67 18.95 -19.27
C GLY A 274 -6.91 20.20 -18.79
N LEU A 275 -5.69 20.01 -18.28
CA LEU A 275 -4.79 21.05 -17.76
C LEU A 275 -3.61 21.30 -18.70
#